data_AF-A0A942YAX7-F1
#
_entry.id   AF-A0A942YAX7-F1
#
_cell.length_a   1.000
_cell.length_b   1.000
_cell.length_c   1.000
_cell.angle_alpha   90.00
_cell.angle_beta   90.00
_cell.angle_gamma   90.00
#
_symmetry.space_group_name_H-M   'P 1'
#
loop_
_entity.id
_entity.type
_entity.pdbx_description
1 polymer ?
#
loop_
_entity_poly.entity_id
_entity_poly.type
_entity_poly.pdbx_seq_one_letter_code
_entity_poly.pdbx_strand_id
1 'polypeptide(L)'
;MTDVAIPVASILVPTAVAIVLARGERRRSISERAEERRQIQFDAREERRRAAIDRVFDCLLDSVISDQELDSDAAVMKVRRLNSAIGRLSLALEGSEAWLVDWLAAEHTGLAITQAGAKLRKASQKNTPAERANRLALLGRYVMRANALSEHIVEYETSGRTEVLARQWQADAEAYVADPLSAA
;
A
#
# COMPACT_ATOMS: atom_id res chain seq x y z
N MET A 1 -77.53 -3.46 -34.76
CA MET A 1 -76.28 -2.74 -34.48
C MET A 1 -75.90 -3.10 -33.05
N THR A 2 -75.00 -4.06 -32.88
CA THR A 2 -74.56 -4.55 -31.57
C THR A 2 -73.52 -3.58 -31.01
N ASP A 3 -73.90 -2.94 -29.91
CA ASP A 3 -73.11 -1.96 -29.19
C ASP A 3 -71.93 -2.69 -28.52
N VAL A 4 -70.73 -2.55 -29.08
CA VAL A 4 -69.50 -3.13 -28.54
C VAL A 4 -69.02 -2.22 -27.42
N ALA A 5 -69.76 -2.21 -26.32
CA ALA A 5 -69.31 -1.63 -25.06
C ALA A 5 -68.27 -2.58 -24.44
N ILE A 6 -67.03 -2.53 -24.93
CA ILE A 6 -65.90 -3.15 -24.20
C ILE A 6 -65.86 -2.44 -22.84
N PRO A 7 -66.00 -3.16 -21.71
CA PRO A 7 -65.94 -2.52 -20.42
C PRO A 7 -64.58 -1.85 -20.30
N VAL A 8 -64.56 -0.54 -20.07
CA VAL A 8 -63.33 0.25 -19.91
C VAL A 8 -62.39 -0.37 -18.86
N ALA A 9 -62.96 -1.07 -17.88
CA ALA A 9 -62.24 -1.88 -16.89
C ALA A 9 -61.37 -3.01 -17.50
N SER A 10 -61.83 -3.65 -18.59
CA SER A 10 -61.14 -4.76 -19.27
C SER A 10 -59.84 -4.31 -19.95
N ILE A 11 -59.70 -3.02 -20.27
CA ILE A 11 -58.51 -2.43 -20.89
C ILE A 11 -57.63 -1.73 -19.84
N LEU A 12 -58.25 -1.02 -18.88
CA LEU A 12 -57.52 -0.25 -17.88
C LEU A 12 -56.78 -1.14 -16.86
N VAL A 13 -57.36 -2.27 -16.44
CA VAL A 13 -56.73 -3.15 -15.44
C VAL A 13 -55.45 -3.81 -15.97
N PRO A 14 -55.43 -4.45 -17.17
CA PRO A 14 -54.19 -5.00 -17.73
C PRO A 14 -53.11 -3.94 -17.96
N THR A 15 -53.51 -2.74 -18.39
CA THR A 15 -52.59 -1.62 -18.62
C THR A 15 -51.96 -1.14 -17.31
N ALA A 16 -52.75 -1.00 -16.24
CA ALA A 16 -52.26 -0.62 -14.92
C ALA A 16 -51.30 -1.68 -14.35
N VAL A 17 -51.62 -2.97 -14.50
CA VAL A 17 -50.75 -4.09 -14.10
C VAL A 17 -49.42 -4.06 -14.87
N ALA A 18 -49.46 -3.87 -16.20
CA ALA A 18 -48.26 -3.77 -17.03
C ALA A 18 -47.36 -2.58 -16.60
N ILE A 19 -47.95 -1.44 -16.25
CA ILE A 19 -47.20 -0.27 -15.76
C ILE A 19 -46.52 -0.58 -14.41
N VAL A 20 -47.21 -1.24 -13.48
CA VAL A 20 -46.65 -1.60 -12.17
C VAL A 20 -45.51 -2.61 -12.33
N LEU A 21 -45.69 -3.64 -13.18
CA LEU A 21 -44.66 -4.64 -13.48
C LEU A 21 -43.43 -3.98 -14.13
N ALA A 22 -43.63 -3.19 -15.19
CA ALA A 22 -42.55 -2.46 -15.86
C ALA A 22 -41.83 -1.46 -14.95
N ARG A 23 -42.51 -0.92 -13.94
CA ARG A 23 -41.91 -0.05 -12.91
C ARG A 23 -41.11 -0.86 -11.89
N GLY A 24 -41.57 -2.05 -11.52
CA GLY A 24 -40.85 -2.99 -10.66
C GLY A 24 -39.57 -3.52 -11.30
N GLU A 25 -39.63 -3.89 -12.58
CA GLU A 25 -38.48 -4.33 -13.38
C GLU A 25 -37.45 -3.22 -13.57
N ARG A 26 -37.89 -1.99 -13.89
CA ARG A 26 -37.00 -0.83 -13.97
C ARG A 26 -36.27 -0.57 -12.65
N ARG A 27 -36.95 -0.70 -11.51
CA ARG A 27 -36.33 -0.52 -10.18
C ARG A 27 -35.28 -1.60 -9.90
N ARG A 28 -35.56 -2.86 -10.23
CA ARG A 28 -34.58 -3.96 -10.10
C ARG A 28 -33.36 -3.74 -10.97
N SER A 29 -33.56 -3.43 -12.25
CA SER A 29 -32.46 -3.15 -13.19
C SER A 29 -31.59 -1.94 -12.76
N ILE A 30 -32.19 -0.91 -12.17
CA ILE A 30 -31.42 0.23 -11.64
C ILE A 30 -30.62 -0.19 -10.39
N SER A 31 -31.19 -1.00 -9.50
CA SER A 31 -30.49 -1.52 -8.32
C SER A 31 -29.31 -2.38 -8.71
N GLU A 32 -29.50 -3.31 -9.64
CA GLU A 32 -28.46 -4.21 -10.16
C GLU A 32 -27.31 -3.41 -10.79
N ARG A 33 -27.61 -2.42 -11.63
CA ARG A 33 -26.58 -1.53 -12.21
C ARG A 33 -25.86 -0.70 -11.15
N ALA A 34 -26.55 -0.30 -10.08
CA ALA A 34 -25.93 0.45 -8.99
C ALA A 34 -25.01 -0.44 -8.13
N GLU A 35 -25.39 -1.71 -7.92
CA GLU A 35 -24.55 -2.72 -7.26
C GLU A 35 -23.35 -3.07 -8.11
N GLU A 36 -23.53 -3.32 -9.41
CA GLU A 36 -22.44 -3.57 -10.36
C GLU A 36 -21.43 -2.42 -10.38
N ARG A 37 -21.91 -1.17 -10.42
CA ARG A 37 -21.02 0.02 -10.33
C ARG A 37 -20.25 0.08 -9.02
N ARG A 38 -20.89 -0.27 -7.89
CA ARG A 38 -20.23 -0.29 -6.59
C ARG A 38 -19.15 -1.38 -6.54
N GLN A 39 -19.43 -2.56 -7.10
CA GLN A 39 -18.46 -3.65 -7.18
C GLN A 39 -17.26 -3.25 -8.04
N ILE A 40 -17.50 -2.71 -9.24
CA ILE A 40 -16.41 -2.23 -10.12
C ILE A 40 -15.55 -1.17 -9.43
N GLN A 41 -16.16 -0.25 -8.68
CA GLN A 41 -15.42 0.76 -7.92
C GLN A 41 -14.60 0.15 -6.79
N PHE A 42 -15.13 -0.86 -6.11
CA PHE A 42 -14.42 -1.59 -5.06
C PHE A 42 -13.22 -2.35 -5.64
N ASP A 43 -13.42 -3.13 -6.70
CA ASP A 43 -12.35 -3.90 -7.36
C ASP A 43 -11.26 -2.97 -7.89
N ALA A 44 -11.63 -1.83 -8.49
CA ALA A 44 -10.67 -0.84 -8.98
C ALA A 44 -9.87 -0.15 -7.86
N ARG A 45 -10.43 0.00 -6.66
CA ARG A 45 -9.72 0.51 -5.48
C ARG A 45 -8.74 -0.53 -4.95
N GLU A 46 -9.19 -1.78 -4.83
CA GLU A 46 -8.36 -2.89 -4.37
C GLU A 46 -7.17 -3.13 -5.30
N GLU A 47 -7.37 -3.07 -6.62
CA GLU A 47 -6.29 -3.18 -7.61
C GLU A 47 -5.27 -2.03 -7.47
N ARG A 48 -5.74 -0.78 -7.35
CA ARG A 48 -4.86 0.38 -7.13
C ARG A 48 -4.03 0.25 -5.86
N ARG A 49 -4.65 -0.28 -4.79
CA ARG A 49 -3.99 -0.52 -3.51
C ARG A 49 -2.90 -1.58 -3.63
N ARG A 50 -3.22 -2.75 -4.23
CA ARG A 50 -2.24 -3.82 -4.47
C ARG A 50 -1.05 -3.33 -5.29
N ALA A 51 -1.31 -2.67 -6.41
CA ALA A 51 -0.26 -2.10 -7.26
C ALA A 51 0.61 -1.06 -6.52
N ALA A 52 0.04 -0.33 -5.55
CA ALA A 52 0.81 0.61 -4.74
C ALA A 52 1.71 -0.10 -3.72
N ILE A 53 1.24 -1.19 -3.11
CA ILE A 53 2.04 -2.03 -2.20
C ILE A 53 3.16 -2.73 -2.96
N ASP A 54 2.87 -3.33 -4.11
CA ASP A 54 3.87 -3.96 -4.98
C ASP A 54 4.97 -2.96 -5.34
N ARG A 55 4.59 -1.71 -5.64
CA ARG A 55 5.56 -0.65 -5.92
C ARG A 55 6.41 -0.27 -4.70
N VAL A 56 5.87 -0.32 -3.47
CA VAL A 56 6.68 -0.13 -2.26
C VAL A 56 7.67 -1.28 -2.11
N PHE A 57 7.21 -2.52 -2.32
CA PHE A 57 8.04 -3.72 -2.28
C PHE A 57 9.18 -3.67 -3.32
N ASP A 58 8.88 -3.34 -4.57
CA ASP A 58 9.88 -3.17 -5.63
C ASP A 58 10.91 -2.09 -5.28
N CYS A 59 10.45 -0.94 -4.75
CA CYS A 59 11.36 0.13 -4.34
C CYS A 59 12.23 -0.29 -3.14
N LEU A 60 11.71 -1.10 -2.23
CA LEU A 60 12.46 -1.63 -1.09
C LEU A 60 13.55 -2.60 -1.57
N LEU A 61 13.24 -3.51 -2.50
CA LEU A 61 14.24 -4.41 -3.07
C LEU A 61 15.32 -3.65 -3.86
N ASP A 62 14.94 -2.64 -4.64
CA ASP A 62 15.88 -1.76 -5.34
C ASP A 62 16.69 -0.88 -4.37
N SER A 63 16.20 -0.67 -3.14
CA SER A 63 16.85 0.23 -2.18
C SER A 63 18.14 -0.32 -1.58
N VAL A 64 18.38 -1.63 -1.70
CA VAL A 64 19.64 -2.24 -1.25
C VAL A 64 20.81 -1.63 -2.02
N ILE A 65 21.83 -1.22 -1.27
CA ILE A 65 23.04 -0.58 -1.80
C ILE A 65 24.29 -1.31 -1.35
N SER A 66 25.25 -1.35 -2.25
CA SER A 66 26.61 -1.83 -1.98
C SER A 66 27.50 -0.73 -1.41
N ASP A 67 28.66 -1.13 -0.87
CA ASP A 67 29.67 -0.19 -0.38
C ASP A 67 30.11 0.79 -1.48
N GLN A 68 30.20 0.34 -2.74
CA GLN A 68 30.61 1.17 -3.87
C GLN A 68 29.59 2.27 -4.18
N GLU A 69 28.30 1.94 -4.11
CA GLU A 69 27.20 2.87 -4.44
C GLU A 69 27.01 3.99 -3.40
N LEU A 70 27.57 3.88 -2.19
CA LEU A 70 27.41 4.88 -1.13
C LEU A 70 27.88 6.29 -1.52
N ASP A 71 28.90 6.41 -2.37
CA ASP A 71 29.44 7.71 -2.81
C ASP A 71 28.60 8.32 -3.92
N SER A 72 27.76 7.52 -4.57
CA SER A 72 26.93 7.96 -5.67
C SER A 72 25.64 8.61 -5.18
N ASP A 73 25.03 9.43 -6.05
CA ASP A 73 23.68 9.92 -5.85
C ASP A 73 22.62 8.81 -5.95
N ALA A 74 22.98 7.65 -6.51
CA ALA A 74 22.06 6.52 -6.64
C ALA A 74 21.52 6.06 -5.28
N ALA A 75 22.36 6.06 -4.24
CA ALA A 75 21.96 5.73 -2.89
C ALA A 75 20.87 6.69 -2.35
N VAL A 76 21.05 7.99 -2.56
CA VAL A 76 20.06 9.01 -2.13
C VAL A 76 18.77 8.88 -2.93
N MET A 77 18.89 8.62 -4.23
CA MET A 77 17.74 8.46 -5.12
C MET A 77 16.91 7.22 -4.77
N LYS A 78 17.55 6.11 -4.37
CA LYS A 78 16.89 4.89 -3.89
C LYS A 78 16.02 5.16 -2.65
N VAL A 79 16.57 5.83 -1.63
CA VAL A 79 15.82 6.25 -0.42
C VAL A 79 14.64 7.16 -0.76
N ARG A 80 14.84 8.11 -1.69
CA ARG A 80 13.78 9.01 -2.14
C ARG A 80 12.67 8.29 -2.89
N ARG A 81 12.99 7.29 -3.71
CA ARG A 81 12.02 6.48 -4.46
C ARG A 81 11.12 5.70 -3.50
N LEU A 82 11.71 5.08 -2.48
CA LEU A 82 10.96 4.36 -1.45
C LEU A 82 9.99 5.29 -0.71
N ASN A 83 10.46 6.46 -0.24
CA ASN A 83 9.58 7.45 0.38
C ASN A 83 8.43 7.89 -0.55
N SER A 84 8.72 8.09 -1.84
CA SER A 84 7.70 8.47 -2.83
C SER A 84 6.69 7.33 -3.08
N ALA A 85 7.12 6.08 -2.99
CA ALA A 85 6.22 4.93 -3.09
C ALA A 85 5.28 4.86 -1.88
N ILE A 86 5.80 5.05 -0.66
CA ILE A 86 5.01 5.12 0.57
C ILE A 86 3.98 6.26 0.49
N GLY A 87 4.38 7.45 0.02
CA GLY A 87 3.45 8.56 -0.17
C GLY A 87 2.33 8.26 -1.19
N ARG A 88 2.62 7.53 -2.27
CA ARG A 88 1.59 7.09 -3.22
C ARG A 88 0.67 6.02 -2.64
N LEU A 89 1.19 5.14 -1.80
CA LEU A 89 0.40 4.15 -1.08
C LEU A 89 -0.61 4.86 -0.15
N SER A 90 -0.18 5.87 0.59
CA SER A 90 -1.07 6.69 1.42
C SER A 90 -2.26 7.27 0.63
N LEU A 91 -2.00 7.76 -0.60
CA LEU A 91 -3.06 8.24 -1.50
C LEU A 91 -3.98 7.12 -1.99
N ALA A 92 -3.44 5.93 -2.30
CA ALA A 92 -4.22 4.79 -2.77
C ALA A 92 -5.14 4.21 -1.68
N LEU A 93 -4.74 4.35 -0.41
CA LEU A 93 -5.49 3.89 0.75
C LEU A 93 -6.61 4.85 1.16
N GLU A 94 -6.57 6.12 0.76
CA GLU A 94 -7.58 7.12 1.12
C GLU A 94 -7.84 7.18 2.66
N GLY A 95 -6.83 6.83 3.48
CA GLY A 95 -6.91 6.79 4.94
C GLY A 95 -7.44 5.48 5.56
N SER A 96 -7.76 4.45 4.78
CA SER A 96 -8.30 3.18 5.30
C SER A 96 -7.34 2.42 6.20
N GLU A 97 -6.04 2.48 5.91
CA GLU A 97 -4.98 1.73 6.60
C GLU A 97 -3.85 2.69 6.99
N ALA A 98 -4.16 3.73 7.76
CA ALA A 98 -3.18 4.72 8.20
C ALA A 98 -2.01 4.10 8.98
N TRP A 99 -2.28 3.08 9.80
CA TRP A 99 -1.28 2.33 10.56
C TRP A 99 -0.21 1.67 9.67
N LEU A 100 -0.58 1.20 8.47
CA LEU A 100 0.36 0.59 7.52
C LEU A 100 1.33 1.66 7.00
N VAL A 101 0.81 2.84 6.69
CA VAL A 101 1.62 3.97 6.22
C VAL A 101 2.57 4.44 7.32
N ASP A 102 2.08 4.56 8.56
CA ASP A 102 2.89 4.98 9.71
C ASP A 102 4.03 3.99 9.99
N TRP A 103 3.73 2.69 10.00
CA TRP A 103 4.74 1.63 10.12
C TRP A 103 5.81 1.72 9.01
N LEU A 104 5.38 1.79 7.74
CA LEU A 104 6.32 1.87 6.61
C LEU A 104 7.18 3.15 6.66
N ALA A 105 6.62 4.25 7.16
CA ALA A 105 7.36 5.51 7.34
C ALA A 105 8.41 5.41 8.45
N ALA A 106 8.10 4.74 9.56
CA ALA A 106 9.07 4.46 10.62
C ALA A 106 10.21 3.57 10.11
N GLU A 107 9.90 2.49 9.38
CA GLU A 107 10.91 1.61 8.76
C GLU A 107 11.80 2.36 7.78
N HIS A 108 11.20 3.16 6.89
CA HIS A 108 11.94 4.00 5.94
C HIS A 108 12.90 4.94 6.66
N THR A 109 12.46 5.55 7.76
CA THR A 109 13.29 6.45 8.58
C THR A 109 14.50 5.72 9.15
N GLY A 110 14.28 4.54 9.74
CA GLY A 110 15.37 3.72 10.29
C GLY A 110 16.38 3.31 9.21
N LEU A 111 15.90 2.81 8.08
CA LEU A 111 16.73 2.45 6.93
C LEU A 111 17.53 3.65 6.41
N ALA A 112 16.89 4.82 6.30
CA ALA A 112 17.54 6.05 5.85
C ALA A 112 18.65 6.51 6.81
N ILE A 113 18.43 6.43 8.12
CA ILE A 113 19.46 6.76 9.12
C ILE A 113 20.64 5.81 9.03
N THR A 114 20.40 4.50 8.92
CA THR A 114 21.46 3.48 8.80
C THR A 114 22.30 3.68 7.54
N GLN A 115 21.65 3.94 6.42
CA GLN A 115 22.32 4.28 5.17
C GLN A 115 23.13 5.58 5.27
N ALA A 116 22.55 6.63 5.87
CA ALA A 116 23.26 7.89 6.08
C ALA A 116 24.49 7.69 6.98
N GLY A 117 24.37 6.88 8.04
CA GLY A 117 25.47 6.47 8.89
C GLY A 117 26.58 5.78 8.09
N ALA A 118 26.24 4.81 7.24
CA ALA A 118 27.21 4.13 6.38
C ALA A 118 27.93 5.11 5.43
N LYS A 119 27.19 6.05 4.83
CA LYS A 119 27.73 7.07 3.94
C LYS A 119 28.68 8.03 4.67
N LEU A 120 28.32 8.50 5.86
CA LEU A 120 29.16 9.36 6.69
C LEU A 120 30.49 8.68 7.07
N ARG A 121 30.44 7.39 7.41
CA ARG A 121 31.65 6.60 7.71
C ARG A 121 32.56 6.48 6.49
N LYS A 122 31.99 6.31 5.30
CA LYS A 122 32.74 6.28 4.04
C LYS A 122 33.39 7.62 3.70
N ALA A 123 32.66 8.71 3.92
CA ALA A 123 33.15 10.07 3.70
C ALA A 123 34.22 10.49 4.71
N SER A 124 34.36 9.79 5.84
CA SER A 124 35.42 10.06 6.79
C SER A 124 36.79 9.80 6.14
N GLN A 125 37.72 10.75 6.23
CA GLN A 125 39.06 10.66 5.62
C GLN A 125 39.92 9.50 6.17
N LYS A 126 39.44 8.81 7.20
CA LYS A 126 40.09 7.67 7.84
C LYS A 126 39.56 6.37 7.24
N ASN A 127 40.00 6.00 6.04
CA ASN A 127 39.64 4.72 5.43
C ASN A 127 40.42 3.55 6.07
N THR A 128 40.33 3.44 7.40
CA THR A 128 40.98 2.39 8.18
C THR A 128 40.20 1.08 8.02
N PRO A 129 40.85 -0.09 8.23
CA PRO A 129 40.15 -1.37 8.24
C PRO A 129 38.95 -1.42 9.20
N ALA A 130 39.05 -0.76 10.35
CA ALA A 130 37.96 -0.68 11.33
C ALA A 130 36.76 0.12 10.82
N GLU A 131 36.99 1.28 10.18
CA GLU A 131 35.91 2.08 9.58
C GLU A 131 35.24 1.35 8.41
N ARG A 132 36.02 0.61 7.61
CA ARG A 132 35.47 -0.26 6.58
C ARG A 132 34.60 -1.37 7.17
N ALA A 133 35.06 -2.04 8.23
CA ALA A 133 34.29 -3.08 8.91
C ALA A 133 32.98 -2.53 9.50
N ASN A 134 33.03 -1.38 10.18
CA ASN A 134 31.85 -0.70 10.73
C ASN A 134 30.84 -0.33 9.63
N ARG A 135 31.32 0.19 8.50
CA ARG A 135 30.48 0.55 7.36
C ARG A 135 29.80 -0.66 6.74
N LEU A 136 30.55 -1.75 6.54
CA LEU A 136 29.98 -3.01 6.05
C LEU A 136 28.96 -3.60 7.05
N ALA A 137 29.19 -3.46 8.35
CA ALA A 137 28.23 -3.87 9.37
C ALA A 137 26.92 -3.06 9.31
N LEU A 138 26.99 -1.75 9.04
CA LEU A 138 25.79 -0.93 8.83
C LEU A 138 25.03 -1.33 7.56
N LEU A 139 25.73 -1.60 6.45
CA LEU A 139 25.10 -2.11 5.22
C LEU A 139 24.49 -3.50 5.43
N GLY A 140 25.16 -4.39 6.16
CA GLY A 140 24.61 -5.69 6.53
C GLY A 140 23.32 -5.56 7.33
N ARG A 141 23.28 -4.64 8.30
CA ARG A 141 22.06 -4.33 9.06
C ARG A 141 20.94 -3.77 8.21
N TYR A 142 21.27 -2.87 7.29
CA TYR A 142 20.31 -2.38 6.31
C TYR A 142 19.66 -3.53 5.53
N VAL A 143 20.48 -4.44 4.99
CA VAL A 143 19.99 -5.61 4.23
C VAL A 143 19.11 -6.50 5.10
N MET A 144 19.55 -6.81 6.33
CA MET A 144 18.75 -7.62 7.26
C MET A 144 17.38 -6.98 7.55
N ARG A 145 17.35 -5.66 7.80
CA ARG A 145 16.11 -4.95 8.09
C ARG A 145 15.21 -4.84 6.86
N ALA A 146 15.77 -4.58 5.68
CA ALA A 146 15.03 -4.55 4.42
C ALA A 146 14.41 -5.93 4.10
N ASN A 147 15.12 -7.02 4.36
CA ASN A 147 14.60 -8.37 4.21
C ASN A 147 13.45 -8.65 5.19
N ALA A 148 13.62 -8.33 6.48
CA ALA A 148 12.55 -8.49 7.46
C ALA A 148 11.30 -7.67 7.10
N LEU A 149 11.48 -6.44 6.63
CA LEU A 149 10.38 -5.62 6.13
C LEU A 149 9.69 -6.26 4.91
N SER A 150 10.46 -6.82 3.97
CA SER A 150 9.89 -7.50 2.80
C SER A 150 9.06 -8.73 3.21
N GLU A 151 9.50 -9.48 4.21
CA GLU A 151 8.77 -10.62 4.77
C GLU A 151 7.48 -10.17 5.44
N HIS A 152 7.54 -9.11 6.27
CA HIS A 152 6.34 -8.55 6.90
C HIS A 152 5.33 -7.99 5.89
N ILE A 153 5.76 -7.41 4.77
CA ILE A 153 4.84 -6.95 3.70
C ILE A 153 4.12 -8.16 3.08
N VAL A 154 4.82 -9.26 2.84
CA VAL A 154 4.21 -10.51 2.33
C VAL A 154 3.25 -11.12 3.36
N GLU A 155 3.64 -11.14 4.63
CA GLU A 155 2.79 -11.61 5.72
C GLU A 155 1.55 -10.72 5.87
N TYR A 156 1.68 -9.41 5.72
CA TYR A 156 0.57 -8.47 5.75
C TYR A 156 -0.49 -8.76 4.69
N GLU A 157 -0.06 -8.97 3.43
CA GLU A 157 -0.97 -9.25 2.32
C GLU A 157 -1.63 -10.64 2.44
N THR A 158 -0.98 -11.61 3.10
CA THR A 158 -1.49 -12.97 3.27
C THR A 158 -2.33 -13.19 4.52
N SER A 159 -2.12 -12.39 5.58
CA SER A 159 -2.80 -12.49 6.89
C SER A 159 -4.16 -11.79 6.97
N GLY A 160 -4.65 -11.24 5.86
CA GLY A 160 -5.90 -10.48 5.84
C GLY A 160 -5.77 -9.04 6.38
N ARG A 161 -4.55 -8.49 6.42
CA ARG A 161 -4.28 -7.05 6.60
C ARG A 161 -4.77 -6.49 7.93
N THR A 162 -4.33 -7.10 9.01
CA THR A 162 -4.77 -6.72 10.35
C THR A 162 -3.95 -5.55 10.90
N GLU A 163 -4.62 -4.59 11.53
CA GLU A 163 -3.95 -3.49 12.25
C GLU A 163 -3.04 -4.02 13.37
N VAL A 164 -3.43 -5.12 14.02
CA VAL A 164 -2.68 -5.71 15.15
C VAL A 164 -1.25 -6.06 14.76
N LEU A 165 -1.05 -6.72 13.62
CA LEU A 165 0.29 -7.06 13.12
C LEU A 165 1.09 -5.81 12.78
N ALA A 166 0.49 -4.87 12.05
CA ALA A 166 1.14 -3.62 11.68
C ALA A 166 1.57 -2.79 12.89
N ARG A 167 0.77 -2.75 13.97
CA ARG A 167 1.11 -2.05 15.21
C ARG A 167 2.29 -2.68 15.95
N GLN A 168 2.38 -4.00 15.96
CA GLN A 168 3.51 -4.68 16.56
C GLN A 168 4.80 -4.36 15.80
N TRP A 169 4.77 -4.47 14.48
CA TRP A 169 5.93 -4.13 13.65
C TRP A 169 6.27 -2.64 13.69
N GLN A 170 5.28 -1.77 13.84
CA GLN A 170 5.50 -0.34 14.08
C GLN A 170 6.30 -0.11 15.36
N ALA A 171 5.93 -0.74 16.47
CA ALA A 171 6.67 -0.59 17.71
C ALA A 171 8.13 -1.07 17.56
N ASP A 172 8.35 -2.19 16.86
CA ASP A 172 9.69 -2.69 16.56
C ASP A 172 10.48 -1.73 15.65
N ALA A 173 9.82 -1.08 14.70
CA ALA A 173 10.41 -0.07 13.82
C ALA A 173 10.78 1.21 14.58
N GLU A 174 9.91 1.69 15.47
CA GLU A 174 10.16 2.86 16.31
C GLU A 174 11.33 2.61 17.29
N ALA A 175 11.41 1.41 17.87
CA ALA A 175 12.55 1.01 18.69
C ALA A 175 13.85 1.01 17.88
N TYR A 176 13.82 0.52 16.64
CA TYR A 176 14.97 0.57 15.74
C TYR A 176 15.37 2.01 15.37
N VAL A 177 14.39 2.90 15.11
CA VAL A 177 14.64 4.32 14.83
C VAL A 177 15.28 5.05 16.01
N ALA A 178 14.97 4.65 17.25
CA ALA A 178 15.58 5.22 18.44
C ALA A 178 17.07 4.91 18.54
N ASP A 179 17.52 3.76 18.01
CA ASP A 179 18.93 3.36 18.02
C ASP A 179 19.35 2.55 16.78
N PRO A 180 19.41 3.19 15.60
CA PRO A 180 19.64 2.49 14.33
C PRO A 180 21.12 2.17 14.09
N LEU A 181 22.02 2.79 14.87
CA LEU A 181 23.47 2.73 14.68
C LEU A 181 24.22 1.94 15.75
N SER A 182 23.62 1.57 16.88
CA SER A 182 24.33 0.90 17.98
C SER A 182 25.04 -0.38 17.55
N ALA A 183 26.25 -0.59 18.06
CA ALA A 183 26.96 -1.84 17.84
C ALA A 183 26.29 -2.95 18.65
N ALA A 184 25.85 -4.01 17.96
CA ALA A 184 25.74 -5.33 18.58
C ALA A 184 27.12 -5.98 18.59
#